data_AF-A0A1U6J5Q0-F1
#
_entry.id   AF-A0A1U6J5Q0-F1
#
_cell.length_a   1.000
_cell.length_b   1.000
_cell.length_c   1.000
_cell.angle_alpha   90.00
_cell.angle_beta   90.00
_cell.angle_gamma   90.00
#
_symmetry.space_group_name_H-M   'P 1'
#
loop_
_entity.id
_entity.type
_entity.pdbx_description
1 polymer ?
#
loop_
_entity_poly.entity_id
_entity_poly.type
_entity_poly.pdbx_seq_one_letter_code
_entity_poly.pdbx_strand_id
1 'polypeptide(L)'
;MTTANENPDAVPGVIIPEEDALPQPTRTGHGKMPEDVDDDVYQAAAEQERVAAGLADYAPGDVPPATDPLPPEASEEADLAQRGLLGENQEGQG
;
A
#
# COMPACT_ATOMS: atom_id res chain seq x y z
N MET A 1 60.38 -18.02 17.42
CA MET A 1 60.32 -17.24 18.66
C MET A 1 59.10 -16.35 18.55
N THR A 2 58.02 -16.68 19.25
CA THR A 2 56.73 -15.97 19.16
C THR A 2 56.69 -14.97 20.30
N THR A 3 56.63 -13.66 19.99
CA THR A 3 56.51 -12.61 21.00
C THR A 3 55.05 -12.50 21.43
N ALA A 4 54.78 -12.85 22.69
CA ALA A 4 53.47 -12.72 23.31
C ALA A 4 53.05 -11.26 23.38
N ASN A 5 51.85 -10.96 22.88
CA ASN A 5 51.19 -9.68 23.06
C ASN A 5 50.60 -9.63 24.47
N GLU A 6 51.37 -9.13 25.44
CA GLU A 6 50.90 -8.94 26.81
C GLU A 6 50.09 -7.64 26.92
N ASN A 7 48.77 -7.75 26.85
CA ASN A 7 47.85 -6.66 27.17
C ASN A 7 47.57 -6.69 28.69
N PRO A 8 48.06 -5.73 29.49
CA PRO A 8 48.10 -5.82 30.94
C PRO A 8 46.75 -5.64 31.65
N ASP A 9 45.65 -5.40 30.92
CA ASP A 9 44.31 -5.17 31.46
C ASP A 9 43.30 -6.30 31.12
N ALA A 10 43.79 -7.40 30.56
CA ALA A 10 42.95 -8.55 30.23
C ALA A 10 42.63 -9.35 31.50
N VAL A 11 41.42 -9.18 32.04
CA VAL A 11 40.89 -10.08 33.09
C VAL A 11 40.85 -11.53 32.56
N PRO A 12 41.44 -12.50 33.29
CA PRO A 12 41.50 -13.88 32.82
C PRO A 12 40.08 -14.47 32.76
N GLY A 13 39.68 -14.90 31.56
CA GLY A 13 38.39 -15.57 31.31
C GLY A 13 37.38 -14.80 30.44
N VAL A 14 37.68 -13.57 30.03
CA VAL A 14 36.84 -12.83 29.08
C VAL A 14 37.28 -13.15 27.65
N ILE A 15 36.44 -13.89 26.92
CA ILE A 15 36.63 -14.13 25.48
C ILE A 15 36.13 -12.89 24.76
N ILE A 16 37.04 -12.16 24.10
CA ILE A 16 36.69 -11.05 23.20
C ILE A 16 36.33 -11.68 21.84
N PRO A 17 35.10 -11.50 21.34
CA PRO A 17 34.74 -12.00 20.01
C PRO A 17 35.62 -11.36 18.93
N GLU A 18 36.24 -12.19 18.09
CA GLU A 18 37.16 -11.74 17.02
C GLU A 18 36.42 -11.28 15.75
N GLU A 19 35.14 -11.65 15.61
CA GLU A 19 34.34 -11.39 14.42
C GLU A 19 33.05 -10.62 14.78
N ASP A 20 32.63 -9.75 13.87
CA ASP A 20 31.30 -9.14 13.93
C ASP A 20 30.26 -10.23 13.62
N ALA A 21 29.68 -10.81 14.67
CA ALA A 21 28.65 -11.85 14.57
C ALA A 21 27.32 -11.31 14.02
N LEU A 22 27.22 -10.02 13.73
CA LEU A 22 26.03 -9.44 13.12
C LEU A 22 25.92 -9.90 11.66
N PRO A 23 24.73 -10.37 11.24
CA PRO A 23 24.50 -10.69 9.84
C PRO A 23 24.71 -9.43 8.99
N GLN A 24 25.32 -9.60 7.81
CA GLN A 24 25.52 -8.47 6.90
C GLN A 24 24.16 -7.88 6.50
N PRO A 25 24.00 -6.55 6.52
CA PRO A 25 22.74 -5.90 6.18
C PRO A 25 22.42 -6.14 4.70
N THR A 26 21.57 -7.12 4.43
CA THR A 26 20.96 -7.31 3.11
C THR A 26 19.81 -6.32 2.96
N ARG A 27 19.75 -5.59 1.85
CA ARG A 27 18.63 -4.67 1.52
C ARG A 27 17.32 -5.38 1.14
N THR A 28 17.26 -6.69 1.30
CA THR A 28 16.05 -7.46 1.02
C THR A 28 15.02 -7.15 2.10
N GLY A 29 13.80 -6.77 1.70
CA GLY A 29 12.74 -6.26 2.58
C GLY A 29 12.58 -7.05 3.89
N HIS A 30 12.34 -6.32 4.98
CA HIS A 30 12.15 -6.92 6.30
C HIS A 30 10.92 -7.85 6.32
N GLY A 31 11.03 -8.98 7.03
CA GLY A 31 9.85 -9.78 7.40
C GLY A 31 9.19 -10.58 6.27
N LYS A 32 9.89 -10.89 5.17
CA LYS A 32 9.34 -11.60 4.00
C LYS A 32 8.24 -10.82 3.26
N MET A 33 8.13 -9.51 3.50
CA MET A 33 7.23 -8.67 2.73
C MET A 33 7.77 -8.55 1.30
N PRO A 34 6.94 -8.73 0.26
CA PRO A 34 7.33 -8.47 -1.12
C PRO A 34 7.91 -7.06 -1.26
N GLU A 35 8.87 -6.91 -2.16
CA GLU A 35 9.49 -5.60 -2.44
C GLU A 35 8.55 -4.66 -3.21
N ASP A 36 7.64 -5.23 -4.01
CA ASP A 36 6.56 -4.51 -4.68
C ASP A 36 5.23 -4.88 -4.02
N VAL A 37 4.83 -4.04 -3.08
CA VAL A 37 3.51 -4.13 -2.44
C VAL A 37 2.60 -3.11 -3.09
N ASP A 38 1.47 -3.59 -3.58
CA ASP A 38 0.38 -2.75 -4.06
C ASP A 38 -0.52 -2.36 -2.88
N ASP A 39 -0.38 -1.12 -2.42
CA ASP A 39 -1.15 -0.59 -1.29
C ASP A 39 -2.66 -0.65 -1.56
N ASP A 40 -3.10 -0.52 -2.81
CA ASP A 40 -4.51 -0.57 -3.18
C ASP A 40 -5.09 -1.98 -2.96
N VAL A 41 -4.29 -3.02 -3.21
CA VAL A 41 -4.69 -4.42 -2.98
C VAL A 41 -4.89 -4.69 -1.49
N TYR A 42 -3.97 -4.21 -0.64
CA TYR A 42 -4.11 -4.40 0.81
C TYR A 42 -5.24 -3.56 1.40
N GLN A 43 -5.44 -2.35 0.87
CA GLN A 43 -6.58 -1.52 1.27
C GLN A 43 -7.90 -2.24 0.95
N ALA A 44 -8.06 -2.74 -0.28
CA ALA A 44 -9.25 -3.49 -0.68
C ALA A 44 -9.47 -4.75 0.18
N ALA A 45 -8.40 -5.49 0.49
CA ALA A 45 -8.48 -6.67 1.35
C ALA A 45 -8.94 -6.31 2.78
N ALA A 46 -8.42 -5.23 3.35
CA ALA A 46 -8.82 -4.76 4.67
C ALA A 46 -10.29 -4.32 4.71
N GLU A 47 -10.77 -3.64 3.66
CA GLU A 47 -12.18 -3.26 3.54
C GLU A 47 -13.10 -4.49 3.49
N GLN A 48 -12.73 -5.50 2.71
CA GLN A 48 -13.47 -6.77 2.64
C GLN A 48 -13.49 -7.52 3.98
N GLU A 49 -12.38 -7.49 4.74
CA GLU A 49 -12.34 -8.09 6.08
C GLU A 49 -13.31 -7.39 7.04
N ARG A 50 -13.45 -6.07 6.96
CA ARG A 50 -14.43 -5.33 7.79
C ARG A 50 -15.86 -5.75 7.47
N VAL A 51 -16.18 -5.98 6.21
CA VAL A 51 -17.50 -6.50 5.80
C VAL A 51 -17.70 -7.92 6.33
N ALA A 52 -16.72 -8.80 6.14
CA ALA A 52 -16.79 -10.18 6.63
C ALA A 52 -16.92 -10.27 8.16
N ALA A 53 -16.29 -9.34 8.88
CA ALA A 53 -16.41 -9.20 10.33
C ALA A 53 -17.73 -8.57 10.78
N GLY A 54 -18.58 -8.11 9.85
CA GLY A 54 -19.84 -7.42 10.15
C GLY A 54 -19.64 -6.01 10.74
N LEU A 55 -18.45 -5.42 10.57
CA LEU A 55 -18.15 -4.05 11.02
C LEU A 55 -18.59 -2.99 10.00
N ALA A 56 -18.80 -3.39 8.75
CA ALA A 56 -19.32 -2.56 7.69
C ALA A 56 -20.36 -3.36 6.89
N ASP A 57 -21.37 -2.66 6.36
CA ASP A 57 -22.43 -3.29 5.56
C ASP A 57 -21.95 -3.66 4.15
N TYR A 58 -20.99 -2.90 3.60
CA TYR A 58 -20.42 -3.08 2.26
C TYR A 58 -19.00 -2.50 2.19
N ALA A 59 -18.19 -2.99 1.24
CA ALA A 59 -16.91 -2.36 0.91
C ALA A 59 -17.16 -1.22 -0.09
N PRO A 60 -16.45 -0.09 0.00
CA PRO A 60 -16.60 1.04 -0.93
C PRO A 60 -16.55 0.64 -2.41
N GLY A 61 -15.67 -0.31 -2.78
CA GLY A 61 -15.53 -0.79 -4.15
C GLY A 61 -16.68 -1.68 -4.65
N ASP A 62 -17.51 -2.22 -3.76
CA ASP A 62 -18.67 -3.05 -4.13
C ASP A 62 -19.92 -2.22 -4.43
N VAL A 63 -19.87 -0.91 -4.16
CA VAL A 63 -20.98 0.00 -4.45
C VAL A 63 -20.98 0.31 -5.95
N PRO A 64 -22.05 -0.07 -6.69
CA PRO A 64 -22.14 0.29 -8.11
C PRO A 64 -22.16 1.81 -8.28
N PRO A 65 -21.78 2.31 -9.48
CA PRO A 65 -21.85 3.74 -9.76
C PRO A 65 -23.27 4.26 -9.51
N ALA A 66 -23.36 5.52 -9.05
CA ALA A 66 -24.64 6.14 -8.72
C ALA A 66 -25.58 6.33 -9.92
N THR A 67 -25.10 6.09 -11.15
CA THR A 67 -25.88 6.25 -12.37
C THR A 67 -25.92 4.93 -13.12
N ASP A 68 -27.12 4.55 -13.56
CA ASP A 68 -27.31 3.39 -14.43
C ASP A 68 -26.72 3.66 -15.82
N PRO A 69 -26.18 2.65 -16.51
CA PRO A 69 -25.73 2.81 -17.88
C PRO A 69 -26.92 3.14 -18.80
N LEU A 70 -26.71 4.07 -19.74
CA LEU A 70 -27.75 4.45 -20.69
C LEU A 70 -28.10 3.31 -21.65
N PRO A 71 -29.38 3.17 -22.05
CA PRO A 71 -29.75 2.26 -23.11
C PRO A 71 -29.09 2.69 -24.44
N PRO A 72 -28.89 1.76 -25.39
CA PRO A 72 -28.21 2.07 -26.65
C PRO A 72 -28.99 3.06 -27.52
N GLU A 73 -30.31 3.19 -27.34
CA GLU A 73 -31.14 4.21 -27.98
C GLU A 73 -31.14 5.57 -27.28
N ALA A 74 -30.37 5.77 -26.21
CA ALA A 74 -30.28 7.04 -25.52
C ALA A 74 -29.71 8.16 -26.41
N SER A 75 -30.19 9.38 -26.20
CA SER A 75 -29.72 10.54 -26.95
C SER A 75 -28.35 11.02 -26.45
N GLU A 76 -27.64 11.74 -27.31
CA GLU A 76 -26.32 12.32 -26.97
C GLU A 76 -26.43 13.30 -25.80
N GLU A 77 -27.54 14.02 -25.70
CA GLU A 77 -27.81 14.93 -24.58
C GLU A 77 -27.94 14.18 -23.24
N ALA A 78 -28.51 12.97 -23.26
CA ALA A 78 -28.60 12.13 -22.07
C ALA A 78 -27.22 11.64 -21.60
N ASP A 79 -26.34 11.24 -22.53
CA ASP A 79 -24.95 10.88 -22.21
C ASP A 79 -24.17 12.07 -21.63
N LEU A 80 -24.34 13.26 -22.22
CA LEU A 80 -23.74 14.48 -21.70
C LEU A 80 -24.27 14.83 -20.30
N ALA A 81 -25.58 14.69 -20.06
CA ALA A 81 -26.18 14.92 -18.75
C ALA A 81 -25.62 13.98 -17.69
N GLN A 82 -25.50 12.68 -17.98
CA GLN A 82 -24.95 11.69 -17.05
C GLN A 82 -23.46 11.91 -16.74
N ARG A 83 -22.70 12.47 -17.68
CA ARG A 83 -21.31 12.90 -17.49
C ARG A 83 -21.17 14.25 -16.80
N GLY A 84 -22.28 14.92 -16.49
CA GLY A 84 -22.27 16.27 -15.92
C GLY A 84 -21.77 17.35 -16.89
N LEU A 85 -21.80 17.09 -18.20
CA LEU A 85 -21.34 18.01 -19.25
C LEU A 85 -22.46 18.92 -19.78
N LEU A 86 -23.69 18.73 -19.30
CA LEU A 86 -24.84 19.56 -19.65
C LEU A 86 -24.95 20.75 -18.66
N GLY A 87 -24.12 21.78 -18.83
CA GLY A 87 -24.10 22.98 -17.98
C GLY A 87 -23.80 24.29 -18.74
N GLU A 88 -24.70 25.27 -18.57
CA GLU A 88 -24.55 26.74 -18.65
C GLU A 88 -24.00 27.40 -19.95
N ASN A 89 -24.27 26.90 -21.15
CA ASN A 89 -24.00 27.64 -22.39
C ASN A 89 -25.25 28.29 -23.04
N GLN A 90 -26.32 28.50 -22.26
CA GLN A 90 -27.55 29.20 -22.71
C GLN A 90 -27.82 30.55 -22.03
N GLU A 91 -26.91 31.05 -21.19
CA GLU A 91 -27.01 32.39 -20.57
C GLU A 91 -25.81 33.26 -20.99
N GLY A 92 -25.85 33.80 -22.22
CA GLY A 92 -24.73 34.62 -22.71
C GLY A 92 -24.90 35.27 -24.09
N GLN A 93 -26.14 35.52 -24.54
CA GLN A 93 -26.39 36.36 -25.72
C GLN A 93 -27.47 37.38 -25.40
N GLY A 94 -27.03 38.59 -25.05
CA GLY A 94 -27.86 39.78 -24.81
C GLY A 94 -26.98 41.02 -24.71
#